data_AF-A0A7S1E0X2-F1
#
_entry.id   AF-A0A7S1E0X2-F1
#
_cell.length_a   1.000
_cell.length_b   1.000
_cell.length_c   1.000
_cell.angle_alpha   90.00
_cell.angle_beta   90.00
_cell.angle_gamma   90.00
#
_symmetry.space_group_name_H-M   'P 1'
#
loop_
_entity.id
_entity.type
_entity.pdbx_description
1 polymer ?
#
loop_
_entity_poly.entity_id
_entity_poly.type
_entity_poly.pdbx_seq_one_letter_code
_entity_poly.pdbx_strand_id
1 'polypeptide(L)'
;EQFSDGVGYGWVDSLRDAAEAEVTDAMFRSAKDRFPYGTPTTKEGYRYRMIFEEFYPSEAAAKTVPFGKSVACSTERAMSWDESFSLRADPSGRAAGVHDAAYDATFVADDNVKTSKAKKTKAATAN
;
A
#
# COMPACT_ATOMS: atom_id res chain seq x y z
N GLU A 1 -20.30 8.52 3.29
CA GLU A 1 -20.35 7.64 2.10
C GLU A 1 -19.12 7.77 1.18
N GLN A 2 -17.96 8.24 1.66
CA GLN A 2 -16.73 8.30 0.84
C GLN A 2 -16.00 6.95 0.72
N PHE A 3 -16.46 5.93 1.44
CA PHE A 3 -15.75 4.66 1.60
C PHE A 3 -16.48 3.46 1.00
N SER A 4 -17.42 3.69 0.07
CA SER A 4 -18.02 2.63 -0.74
C SER A 4 -17.28 2.56 -2.08
N ASP A 5 -16.86 1.37 -2.49
CA ASP A 5 -16.23 1.17 -3.80
C ASP A 5 -17.26 1.48 -4.90
N GLY A 6 -17.21 2.70 -5.45
CA GLY A 6 -18.18 3.18 -6.43
C GLY A 6 -18.02 2.54 -7.82
N VAL A 7 -16.93 1.82 -8.06
CA VAL A 7 -16.62 1.15 -9.34
C VAL A 7 -16.75 -0.38 -9.22
N GLY A 8 -16.63 -0.91 -8.00
CA GLY A 8 -16.90 -2.30 -7.65
C GLY A 8 -15.68 -2.98 -7.04
N TYR A 9 -15.92 -3.71 -5.94
CA TYR A 9 -14.87 -4.28 -5.08
C TYR A 9 -13.80 -5.10 -5.81
N GLY A 10 -14.15 -5.81 -6.88
CA GLY A 10 -13.20 -6.65 -7.62
C GLY A 10 -12.23 -5.91 -8.56
N TRP A 11 -12.40 -4.61 -8.80
CA TRP A 11 -11.52 -3.86 -9.70
C TRP A 11 -10.10 -3.71 -9.14
N VAL A 12 -9.98 -3.26 -7.88
CA VAL A 12 -8.67 -3.11 -7.22
C VAL A 12 -8.01 -4.47 -7.02
N ASP A 13 -8.77 -5.50 -6.65
CA ASP A 13 -8.25 -6.86 -6.52
C ASP A 13 -7.64 -7.35 -7.85
N SER A 14 -8.31 -7.08 -8.98
CA SER A 14 -7.78 -7.43 -10.31
C SER A 14 -6.49 -6.69 -10.65
N LEU A 15 -6.34 -5.43 -10.23
CA LEU A 15 -5.10 -4.66 -10.43
C LEU A 15 -3.95 -5.22 -9.58
N ARG A 16 -4.24 -5.63 -8.34
CA ARG A 16 -3.28 -6.30 -7.47
C ARG A 16 -2.85 -7.64 -8.03
N ASP A 17 -3.80 -8.47 -8.48
CA ASP A 17 -3.51 -9.78 -9.05
C ASP A 17 -2.64 -9.67 -10.30
N ALA A 18 -2.93 -8.68 -11.17
CA ALA A 18 -2.09 -8.37 -12.32
C ALA A 18 -0.67 -7.95 -11.91
N ALA A 19 -0.53 -7.17 -10.85
CA ALA A 19 0.77 -6.76 -10.33
C ALA A 19 1.55 -7.90 -9.68
N GLU A 20 0.88 -8.79 -8.96
CA GLU A 20 1.50 -9.99 -8.37
C GLU A 20 2.00 -10.97 -9.44
N ALA A 21 1.28 -11.09 -10.56
CA ALA A 21 1.69 -11.92 -11.69
C ALA A 21 2.92 -11.38 -12.43
N GLU A 22 3.08 -10.06 -12.50
CA GLU A 22 4.14 -9.40 -13.28
C GLU A 22 5.39 -9.05 -12.45
N VAL A 23 5.20 -8.61 -11.20
CA VAL A 23 6.30 -8.14 -10.33
C VAL A 23 6.73 -9.25 -9.38
N THR A 24 7.85 -9.89 -9.71
CA THR A 24 8.42 -10.94 -8.85
C THR A 24 8.95 -10.39 -7.52
N ASP A 25 9.00 -11.24 -6.50
CA ASP A 25 9.61 -10.88 -5.20
C ASP A 25 11.07 -10.44 -5.35
N ALA A 26 11.79 -10.99 -6.33
CA ALA A 26 13.17 -10.61 -6.62
C ALA A 26 13.25 -9.17 -7.13
N MET A 27 12.41 -8.81 -8.10
CA MET A 27 12.31 -7.43 -8.63
C MET A 27 11.95 -6.45 -7.52
N PHE A 28 10.99 -6.82 -6.68
CA PHE A 28 10.51 -5.98 -5.59
C PHE A 28 11.57 -5.78 -4.49
N ARG A 29 12.36 -6.82 -4.15
CA ARG A 29 13.48 -6.70 -3.20
C ARG A 29 14.54 -5.68 -3.65
N SER A 30 14.77 -5.57 -4.95
CA SER A 30 15.70 -4.59 -5.54
C SER A 30 15.04 -3.24 -5.90
N ALA A 31 13.80 -2.99 -5.47
CA ALA A 31 13.07 -1.77 -5.86
C ALA A 31 13.81 -0.48 -5.50
N LYS A 32 14.46 -0.43 -4.33
CA LYS A 32 15.24 0.73 -3.88
C LYS A 32 16.45 1.04 -4.77
N ASP A 33 17.03 0.00 -5.38
CA ASP A 33 18.24 0.13 -6.20
C ASP A 33 17.86 0.57 -7.62
N ARG A 34 16.70 0.11 -8.12
CA ARG A 34 16.14 0.50 -9.41
C ARG A 34 15.49 1.88 -9.38
N PHE A 35 14.70 2.16 -8.33
CA PHE A 35 13.91 3.38 -8.17
C PHE A 35 14.38 4.15 -6.93
N PRO A 36 15.55 4.81 -6.99
CA PRO A 36 16.11 5.51 -5.83
C PRO A 36 15.27 6.72 -5.39
N TYR A 37 14.52 7.31 -6.33
CA TYR A 37 13.56 8.37 -6.05
C TYR A 37 12.13 7.83 -6.12
N GLY A 38 11.34 8.03 -5.07
CA GLY A 38 9.95 7.57 -5.02
C GLY A 38 9.82 6.05 -5.10
N THR A 39 10.60 5.33 -4.29
CA THR A 39 10.64 3.86 -4.29
C THR A 39 9.24 3.28 -4.00
N PRO A 40 8.70 2.42 -4.88
CA PRO A 40 7.42 1.75 -4.65
C PRO A 40 7.45 0.87 -3.40
N THR A 41 6.40 0.96 -2.58
CA THR A 41 6.24 0.16 -1.34
C THR A 41 5.32 -1.04 -1.50
N THR A 42 4.70 -1.20 -2.67
CA THR A 42 3.87 -2.36 -3.06
C THR A 42 4.25 -2.80 -4.47
N LYS A 43 3.94 -4.06 -4.82
CA LYS A 43 4.13 -4.58 -6.19
C LYS A 43 3.23 -3.87 -7.21
N GLU A 44 2.03 -3.49 -6.81
CA GLU A 44 1.14 -2.67 -7.63
C GLU A 44 1.77 -1.31 -7.96
N GLY A 45 2.31 -0.60 -6.96
CA GLY A 45 3.05 0.64 -7.19
C GLY A 45 4.29 0.43 -8.05
N TYR A 46 4.96 -0.72 -7.92
CA TYR A 46 6.10 -1.08 -8.77
C TYR A 46 5.69 -1.23 -10.23
N ARG A 47 4.56 -1.90 -10.49
CA ARG A 47 4.00 -2.05 -11.84
C ARG A 47 3.63 -0.71 -12.45
N TYR A 48 2.97 0.18 -11.70
CA TYR A 48 2.69 1.53 -12.18
C TYR A 48 3.97 2.32 -12.47
N ARG A 49 4.99 2.18 -11.63
CA ARG A 49 6.28 2.82 -11.87
C ARG A 49 6.98 2.29 -13.13
N MET A 50 6.85 1.00 -13.44
CA MET A 50 7.34 0.43 -14.70
C MET A 50 6.65 1.06 -15.91
N ILE A 51 5.32 1.12 -15.89
CA ILE A 51 4.52 1.73 -16.96
C ILE A 51 4.91 3.21 -17.11
N PHE A 52 5.04 3.94 -16.00
CA PHE A 52 5.44 5.35 -16.03
C PHE A 52 6.79 5.56 -16.73
N GLU A 53 7.81 4.76 -16.41
CA GLU A 53 9.15 4.90 -17.02
C GLU A 53 9.19 4.49 -18.49
N GLU A 54 8.26 3.66 -18.98
CA GLU A 54 8.11 3.35 -20.40
C GLU A 54 7.76 4.61 -21.21
N PHE A 55 6.90 5.48 -20.66
CA PHE A 55 6.50 6.73 -21.30
C PHE A 55 7.40 7.93 -20.92
N TYR A 56 7.93 7.94 -19.70
CA TYR A 56 8.66 9.05 -19.10
C TYR A 56 9.97 8.61 -18.45
N PRO A 57 11.00 8.25 -19.23
CA PRO A 57 12.25 7.64 -18.72
C PRO A 57 13.17 8.62 -17.96
N SER A 58 12.77 9.88 -17.78
CA SER A 58 13.63 10.91 -17.18
C SER A 58 13.41 11.02 -15.66
N GLU A 59 14.50 11.20 -14.92
CA GLU A 59 14.45 11.47 -13.47
C GLU A 59 13.69 12.78 -13.17
N ALA A 60 13.76 13.77 -14.06
CA ALA A 60 13.02 15.01 -13.94
C ALA A 60 11.50 14.77 -13.94
N ALA A 61 11.00 13.86 -14.79
CA ALA A 61 9.59 13.47 -14.80
C ALA A 61 9.21 12.72 -13.53
N ALA A 62 10.07 11.82 -13.02
CA ALA A 62 9.79 11.16 -11.75
C ALA A 62 9.62 12.17 -10.60
N LYS A 63 10.42 13.26 -10.58
CA LYS A 63 10.36 14.34 -9.57
C LYS A 63 9.10 15.20 -9.59
N THR A 64 8.28 15.13 -10.64
CA THR A 64 7.01 15.87 -10.68
C THR A 64 5.87 15.10 -10.01
N VAL A 65 6.02 13.80 -9.79
CA VAL A 65 5.03 12.97 -9.11
C VAL A 65 5.20 13.16 -7.59
N PRO A 66 4.15 13.54 -6.85
CA PRO A 66 4.23 13.61 -5.39
C PRO A 66 4.25 12.21 -4.80
N PHE A 67 5.21 11.95 -3.91
CA PHE A 67 5.33 10.69 -3.16
C PHE A 67 5.04 10.93 -1.68
N GLY A 68 4.39 9.96 -1.04
CA GLY A 68 4.02 10.01 0.37
C GLY A 68 2.86 9.08 0.66
N LYS A 69 2.56 8.86 1.94
CA LYS A 69 1.38 8.07 2.30
C LYS A 69 0.10 8.86 2.05
N SER A 70 -0.93 8.22 1.52
CA SER A 70 -2.23 8.85 1.24
C SER A 70 -3.37 7.91 1.63
N VAL A 71 -4.51 8.48 2.01
CA VAL A 71 -5.78 7.75 2.16
C VAL A 71 -6.80 8.44 1.28
N ALA A 72 -7.36 7.74 0.29
CA ALA A 72 -8.26 8.31 -0.70
C ALA A 72 -7.69 9.63 -1.28
N CYS A 73 -8.49 10.70 -1.28
CA CYS A 73 -8.11 12.03 -1.76
C CYS A 73 -7.26 12.85 -0.76
N SER A 74 -6.78 12.24 0.33
CA SER A 74 -6.11 12.96 1.41
C SER A 74 -4.62 12.65 1.50
N THR A 75 -3.83 13.68 1.78
CA THR A 75 -2.39 13.57 2.06
C THR A 75 -2.13 13.03 3.46
N GLU A 76 -0.86 12.81 3.81
CA GLU A 76 -0.41 12.42 5.16
C GLU A 76 -1.01 13.26 6.30
N ARG A 77 -1.42 14.51 6.04
CA ARG A 77 -2.14 15.31 7.05
C ARG A 77 -3.38 14.62 7.59
N ALA A 78 -4.15 13.92 6.75
CA ALA A 78 -5.34 13.22 7.23
C ALA A 78 -4.98 12.05 8.16
N MET A 79 -3.82 11.42 7.96
CA MET A 79 -3.34 10.37 8.87
C MET A 79 -2.97 10.90 10.26
N SER A 80 -2.71 12.20 10.40
CA SER A 80 -2.45 12.84 11.70
C SER A 80 -3.72 13.19 12.48
N TRP A 81 -4.89 13.12 11.84
CA TRP A 81 -6.16 13.50 12.46
C TRP A 81 -6.80 12.35 13.23
N ASP A 82 -6.52 11.11 12.84
CA ASP A 82 -7.03 9.92 13.50
C ASP A 82 -6.02 8.77 13.40
N GLU A 83 -5.64 8.20 14.54
CA GLU A 83 -4.69 7.09 14.61
C GLU A 83 -5.19 5.86 13.83
N SER A 84 -6.50 5.67 13.70
CA SER A 84 -7.10 4.58 12.92
C SER A 84 -6.85 4.70 11.41
N PHE A 85 -6.57 5.90 10.89
CA PHE A 85 -6.16 6.12 9.50
C PHE A 85 -4.67 5.84 9.27
N SER A 86 -3.84 6.05 10.29
CA SER A 86 -2.40 5.74 10.21
C SER A 86 -2.11 4.25 10.03
N LEU A 87 -3.03 3.41 10.54
CA LEU A 87 -2.97 1.95 10.45
C LEU A 87 -3.67 1.39 9.20
N ARG A 88 -4.39 2.22 8.43
CA ARG A 88 -5.22 1.80 7.30
C ARG A 88 -5.03 2.75 6.12
N ALA A 89 -3.78 2.87 5.69
CA ALA A 89 -3.36 3.72 4.59
C ALA A 89 -3.63 3.11 3.19
N ASP A 90 -4.85 2.61 2.99
CA ASP A 90 -5.30 2.09 1.70
C ASP A 90 -5.63 3.27 0.76
N PRO A 91 -4.92 3.42 -0.38
CA PRO A 91 -5.18 4.48 -1.34
C PRO A 91 -6.59 4.45 -1.93
N SER A 92 -7.24 3.29 -1.97
CA SER A 92 -8.59 3.14 -2.52
C SER A 92 -9.67 3.77 -1.63
N GLY A 93 -9.37 4.05 -0.35
CA GLY A 93 -10.35 4.56 0.58
C GLY A 93 -11.47 3.56 0.87
N ARG A 94 -11.22 2.24 0.82
CA ARG A 94 -12.20 1.26 1.33
C ARG A 94 -12.49 1.54 2.80
N ALA A 95 -13.73 1.30 3.21
CA ALA A 95 -14.19 1.62 4.57
C ALA A 95 -13.33 0.92 5.61
N ALA A 96 -12.66 1.71 6.43
CA ALA A 96 -11.85 1.26 7.54
C ALA A 96 -12.73 0.69 8.68
N GLY A 97 -13.29 -0.51 8.50
CA GLY A 97 -13.99 -1.27 9.55
C GLY A 97 -15.50 -1.08 9.61
N VAL A 98 -16.09 -0.25 8.75
CA VAL A 98 -17.54 0.08 8.81
C VAL A 98 -18.37 -0.84 7.91
N HIS A 99 -17.74 -1.45 6.90
CA HIS A 99 -18.40 -2.31 5.92
C HIS A 99 -17.76 -3.70 5.81
N ASP A 100 -17.06 -4.16 6.85
CA ASP A 100 -16.38 -5.47 6.86
C ASP A 100 -17.34 -6.63 6.54
N ALA A 101 -18.61 -6.51 6.93
CA ALA A 101 -19.66 -7.48 6.63
C ALA A 101 -20.01 -7.63 5.13
N ALA A 102 -19.58 -6.69 4.28
CA ALA A 102 -19.74 -6.80 2.83
C ALA A 102 -18.64 -7.64 2.16
N TYR A 103 -17.58 -7.96 2.91
CA TYR A 103 -16.45 -8.74 2.42
C TYR A 103 -16.51 -10.19 2.92
N ASP A 104 -15.97 -11.11 2.13
CA ASP A 104 -15.87 -12.51 2.53
C ASP A 104 -14.74 -12.72 3.56
N ALA A 105 -14.73 -13.90 4.19
CA ALA A 105 -13.73 -14.24 5.21
C ALA A 105 -12.29 -14.31 4.66
N THR A 106 -12.10 -14.21 3.35
CA THR A 106 -10.80 -14.20 2.67
C THR A 106 -10.28 -12.79 2.39
N PHE A 107 -11.07 -11.75 2.68
CA PHE A 107 -10.64 -10.37 2.47
C PHE A 107 -9.48 -9.99 3.39
N VAL A 108 -8.38 -9.56 2.76
CA VAL A 108 -7.22 -8.97 3.42
C VAL A 108 -7.15 -7.51 2.96
N ALA A 109 -7.45 -6.58 3.86
CA ALA A 109 -7.25 -5.16 3.60
C ALA A 109 -5.74 -4.87 3.42
N ASP A 110 -5.40 -3.80 2.72
CA ASP A 110 -4.01 -3.29 2.63
C ASP A 110 -3.52 -2.64 3.95
N ASP A 111 -4.06 -3.10 5.09
CA ASP A 111 -3.83 -2.64 6.46
C ASP A 111 -2.52 -3.15 7.06
N ASN A 112 -1.85 -4.12 6.42
CA ASN A 112 -0.65 -4.74 6.95
C ASN A 112 0.61 -3.93 6.63
N VAL A 113 0.66 -2.69 7.15
CA VAL A 113 1.92 -2.20 7.71
C VAL A 113 2.25 -3.15 8.85
N LYS A 114 3.03 -4.21 8.57
CA LYS A 114 3.56 -5.11 9.58
C LYS A 114 4.25 -4.25 10.63
N THR A 115 3.57 -3.96 11.73
CA THR A 115 4.27 -3.54 12.94
C THR A 115 5.11 -4.74 13.33
N SER A 116 6.42 -4.62 13.16
CA SER A 116 7.37 -5.52 13.76
C SER A 116 7.30 -5.33 15.28
N LYS A 117 6.20 -5.79 15.92
CA LYS A 117 6.19 -6.01 17.36
C LYS A 117 7.13 -7.19 17.60
N ALA A 118 8.38 -6.85 17.87
CA ALA A 118 9.37 -7.77 18.40
C ALA A 118 8.73 -8.53 19.56
N LYS A 119 8.61 -9.85 19.39
CA LYS A 119 8.13 -10.79 20.39
C LYS A 119 9.07 -10.69 21.59
N LYS A 120 8.69 -9.96 22.64
CA LYS A 120 9.40 -9.99 23.93
C LYS A 120 9.26 -11.40 24.50
N THR A 121 10.27 -12.24 24.30
CA THR A 121 10.46 -13.47 25.05
C THR A 121 10.68 -13.10 26.51
N LYS A 122 9.73 -13.52 27.36
CA LYS A 122 9.82 -13.44 28.81
C LYS A 122 10.96 -14.39 29.24
N ALA A 123 12.11 -13.83 29.60
CA ALA A 123 13.19 -14.60 30.20
C ALA A 123 12.69 -15.15 31.55
N ALA A 124 12.68 -16.47 31.67
CA ALA A 124 12.47 -17.14 32.94
C ALA A 124 13.68 -16.85 33.84
N THR A 125 13.46 -16.12 34.92
CA THR A 125 14.43 -15.98 36.01
C THR A 125 14.37 -17.26 36.83
N ALA A 126 15.43 -18.06 36.75
CA ALA A 126 15.74 -19.09 37.73
C ALA A 126 16.68 -18.50 38.78
N ASN A 127 16.25 -18.50 40.03
CA ASN A 127 17.04 -18.73 41.24
C ASN A 127 16.08 -18.92 42.42
#